data_AF-A0A0C9RQT3-F1
#
_entry.id   AF-A0A0C9RQT3-F1
#
_cell.length_a   1.000
_cell.length_b   1.000
_cell.length_c   1.000
_cell.angle_alpha   90.00
_cell.angle_beta   90.00
_cell.angle_gamma   90.00
#
_symmetry.space_group_name_H-M   'P 1'
#
loop_
_entity.id
_entity.type
_entity.pdbx_description
1 polymer ?
#
loop_
_entity_poly.entity_id
_entity_poly.type
_entity_poly.pdbx_seq_one_letter_code
_entity_poly.pdbx_strand_id
1 'polypeptide(L)'
;VMRFLLRDAANDKPIRVHQAFVRLSAVESSGNDKHLREVIFVAEPDPTNVYKFDMPVGSAAQTFGHQRGDYNIELIVGDAIISNPFQWNVAVVGLKFPERTGTDAAITDKTQGNKYQAITYTPKPEIKHMFREPEKRPPVFVSNLFTGLCLVPVLILFGLWAKLGVNLSKFPFSLSAIVFHLGLGGEHSINFSSIFQAFYLFHSTFPQLVLKYNNVMGFLESNCCACG
;
A
#
# COMPACT_ATOMS: atom_id res chain seq x y z
N VAL A 1 13.81 3.79 -44.09
CA VAL A 1 14.04 2.70 -45.08
C VAL A 1 15.50 2.69 -45.46
N MET A 2 16.18 1.56 -45.28
CA MET A 2 17.57 1.35 -45.71
C MET A 2 17.57 0.43 -46.93
N ARG A 3 18.41 0.72 -47.92
CA ARG A 3 18.59 -0.10 -49.12
C ARG A 3 20.08 -0.26 -49.40
N PHE A 4 20.50 -1.46 -49.75
CA PHE A 4 21.90 -1.74 -50.07
C PHE A 4 22.01 -2.83 -51.13
N LEU A 5 23.13 -2.81 -51.86
CA LEU A 5 23.48 -3.78 -52.89
C LEU A 5 24.84 -4.38 -52.55
N LEU A 6 24.94 -5.71 -52.60
CA LEU A 6 26.20 -6.41 -52.39
C LEU A 6 26.81 -6.74 -53.73
N ARG A 7 28.10 -6.46 -53.89
CA ARG A 7 28.86 -6.71 -55.12
C ARG A 7 30.12 -7.50 -54.83
N ASP A 8 30.47 -8.36 -55.77
CA ASP A 8 31.76 -9.05 -55.79
C ASP A 8 32.89 -8.04 -56.00
N ALA A 9 33.93 -8.11 -55.17
CA ALA A 9 35.13 -7.31 -55.35
C ALA A 9 35.91 -7.70 -56.62
N ALA A 10 35.83 -8.95 -57.07
CA ALA A 10 36.58 -9.42 -58.23
C ALA A 10 35.92 -9.09 -59.57
N ASN A 11 34.58 -9.16 -59.62
CA ASN A 11 33.82 -9.10 -60.87
C ASN A 11 32.81 -7.93 -60.96
N ASP A 12 32.64 -7.15 -59.89
CA ASP A 12 31.61 -6.09 -59.72
C ASP A 12 30.17 -6.57 -59.98
N LYS A 13 29.96 -7.89 -59.98
CA LYS A 13 28.65 -8.51 -60.19
C LYS A 13 27.86 -8.50 -58.88
N PRO A 14 26.52 -8.29 -58.93
CA PRO A 14 25.69 -8.37 -57.74
C PRO A 14 25.70 -9.82 -57.21
N ILE A 15 25.98 -9.95 -55.92
CA ILE A 15 25.96 -11.24 -55.22
C ILE A 15 24.74 -11.29 -54.31
N ARG A 16 24.05 -12.44 -54.34
CA ARG A 16 23.00 -12.75 -53.38
C ARG A 16 23.60 -13.60 -52.27
N VAL A 17 23.43 -13.12 -51.04
CA VAL A 17 23.81 -13.84 -49.82
C VAL A 17 22.61 -14.60 -49.26
N HIS A 18 22.87 -15.71 -48.57
CA HIS A 18 21.87 -16.53 -47.92
C HIS A 18 21.06 -15.72 -46.91
N GLN A 19 21.74 -14.95 -46.04
CA GLN A 19 21.13 -14.09 -45.04
C GLN A 19 21.95 -12.81 -44.84
N ALA A 20 21.26 -11.67 -44.75
CA ALA A 20 21.81 -10.40 -44.33
C ALA A 20 20.99 -9.89 -43.15
N PHE A 21 21.65 -9.46 -42.09
CA PHE A 21 21.01 -9.02 -40.87
C PHE A 21 21.28 -7.54 -40.61
N VAL A 22 20.25 -6.84 -40.16
CA VAL A 22 20.35 -5.49 -39.62
C VAL A 22 20.14 -5.58 -38.13
N ARG A 23 21.20 -5.32 -37.37
CA ARG A 23 21.18 -5.31 -35.92
C ARG A 23 20.99 -3.89 -35.41
N LEU A 24 20.01 -3.70 -34.53
CA LEU A 24 19.81 -2.46 -33.78
C LEU A 24 20.15 -2.73 -32.32
N SER A 25 21.21 -2.12 -31.81
CA SER A 25 21.65 -2.25 -30.41
C SER A 25 21.58 -0.91 -29.70
N ALA A 26 21.06 -0.88 -28.48
CA ALA A 26 21.00 0.36 -27.70
C ALA A 26 22.41 0.88 -27.40
N VAL A 27 22.64 2.18 -27.66
CA VAL A 27 23.88 2.87 -27.30
C VAL A 27 23.84 3.09 -25.78
N GLU A 28 24.62 2.30 -25.04
CA GLU A 28 24.83 2.34 -23.59
C GLU A 28 23.72 2.98 -22.74
N SER A 29 22.85 2.16 -22.14
CA SER A 29 22.05 2.61 -20.99
C SER A 29 23.01 2.97 -19.84
N SER A 30 23.12 4.25 -19.52
CA SER A 30 23.82 4.74 -18.34
C SER A 30 23.17 4.13 -17.07
N GLY A 31 23.81 3.11 -16.50
CA GLY A 31 23.36 2.42 -15.27
C GLY A 31 23.89 0.99 -15.17
N ASN A 32 23.98 0.46 -13.94
CA ASN A 32 24.50 -0.90 -13.64
C ASN A 32 23.73 -2.07 -14.31
N ASP A 33 22.60 -1.80 -14.97
CA ASP A 33 21.81 -2.78 -15.70
C ASP A 33 22.19 -2.78 -17.19
N LYS A 34 23.33 -3.40 -17.52
CA LYS A 34 23.77 -3.66 -18.90
C LYS A 34 22.93 -4.74 -19.59
N HIS A 35 21.61 -4.60 -19.62
CA HIS A 35 20.80 -5.32 -20.60
C HIS A 35 20.94 -4.59 -21.93
N LEU A 36 22.02 -4.88 -22.66
CA LEU A 36 22.16 -4.53 -24.08
C LEU A 36 21.01 -5.21 -24.84
N ARG A 37 19.90 -4.49 -24.99
CA ARG A 37 18.79 -4.94 -25.83
C ARG A 37 19.20 -4.73 -27.28
N GLU A 38 19.51 -5.84 -27.93
CA GLU A 38 19.68 -5.91 -29.37
C GLU A 38 18.43 -6.51 -30.01
N VAL A 39 18.04 -5.96 -31.17
CA VAL A 39 17.00 -6.50 -32.02
C VAL A 39 17.61 -6.72 -33.39
N ILE A 40 17.46 -7.93 -33.91
CA ILE A 40 18.01 -8.32 -35.21
C ILE A 40 16.85 -8.49 -36.19
N PHE A 41 16.94 -7.80 -37.32
CA PHE A 41 16.01 -7.93 -38.44
C PHE A 41 16.71 -8.58 -39.63
N VAL A 42 15.95 -9.35 -40.39
CA VAL A 42 16.42 -9.92 -41.66
C VAL A 42 16.19 -8.90 -42.77
N ALA A 43 17.20 -8.64 -43.59
CA ALA A 43 17.06 -7.86 -44.81
C ALA A 43 16.74 -8.80 -45.98
N GLU A 44 15.62 -8.56 -46.66
CA GLU A 44 15.16 -9.39 -47.78
C GLU A 44 15.63 -8.81 -49.12
N PRO A 45 16.11 -9.66 -50.06
CA PRO A 45 16.48 -9.22 -51.40
C PRO A 45 15.25 -9.12 -52.32
N ASP A 46 15.19 -8.05 -53.09
CA ASP A 46 14.26 -7.85 -54.21
C ASP A 46 14.71 -8.67 -55.45
N PRO A 47 13.88 -8.88 -56.49
CA PRO A 47 14.28 -9.58 -57.73
C PRO A 47 15.49 -8.97 -58.45
N THR A 48 15.81 -7.71 -58.16
CA THR A 48 17.00 -7.01 -58.68
C THR A 48 18.24 -7.17 -57.79
N ASN A 49 18.23 -8.10 -56.83
CA ASN A 49 19.28 -8.31 -55.81
C ASN A 49 19.56 -7.11 -54.90
N VAL A 50 18.62 -6.18 -54.79
CA VAL A 50 18.71 -5.04 -53.86
C VAL A 50 18.06 -5.45 -52.55
N TYR A 51 18.82 -5.38 -51.46
CA TYR A 51 18.31 -5.66 -50.13
C TYR A 51 17.56 -4.45 -49.58
N LYS A 52 16.35 -4.68 -49.07
CA LYS A 52 15.53 -3.64 -48.46
C LYS A 52 15.31 -3.96 -46.98
N PHE A 53 15.57 -2.98 -46.13
CA PHE A 53 15.18 -2.98 -44.73
C PHE A 53 14.17 -1.84 -44.48
N ASP A 54 12.97 -2.23 -44.09
CA ASP A 54 11.87 -1.32 -43.77
C ASP A 54 11.29 -1.66 -42.40
N MET A 55 11.46 -0.75 -41.46
CA MET A 55 10.99 -0.93 -40.08
C MET A 55 9.93 0.12 -39.77
N PRO A 56 8.64 -0.27 -39.65
CA PRO A 56 7.61 0.64 -39.20
C PRO A 56 7.76 0.87 -37.69
N VAL A 57 8.09 2.09 -37.29
CA VAL A 57 8.38 2.44 -35.88
C VAL A 57 7.19 2.12 -34.96
N GLY A 58 5.95 2.31 -35.44
CA GLY A 58 4.74 2.04 -34.66
C GLY A 58 4.53 0.56 -34.34
N SER A 59 4.58 -0.31 -35.35
CA SER A 59 4.38 -1.76 -35.14
C SER A 59 5.60 -2.42 -34.50
N ALA A 60 6.81 -1.95 -34.79
CA ALA A 60 8.04 -2.47 -34.20
C ALA A 60 8.21 -2.08 -32.73
N ALA A 61 7.45 -1.11 -32.21
CA ALA A 61 7.52 -0.65 -30.81
C ALA A 61 7.42 -1.80 -29.79
N GLN A 62 6.62 -2.83 -30.09
CA GLN A 62 6.49 -4.01 -29.23
C GLN A 62 7.80 -4.78 -29.10
N THR A 63 8.56 -4.94 -30.18
CA THR A 63 9.84 -5.65 -30.22
C THR A 63 10.92 -4.94 -29.41
N PHE A 64 10.88 -3.60 -29.37
CA PHE A 64 11.77 -2.77 -28.56
C PHE A 64 11.26 -2.54 -27.12
N GLY A 65 10.12 -3.14 -26.73
CA GLY A 65 9.52 -2.93 -25.42
C GLY A 65 9.14 -1.46 -25.14
N HIS A 66 8.90 -0.67 -26.20
CA HIS A 66 8.57 0.76 -26.17
C HIS A 66 9.65 1.62 -25.50
N GLN A 67 10.90 1.16 -25.51
CA GLN A 67 12.02 1.89 -24.95
C GLN A 67 12.52 2.95 -25.94
N ARG A 68 12.51 4.21 -25.52
CA ARG A 68 13.12 5.32 -26.27
C ARG A 68 14.63 5.34 -26.03
N GLY A 69 15.40 5.67 -27.07
CA GLY A 69 16.86 5.79 -26.94
C GLY A 69 17.57 5.88 -28.28
N ASP A 70 18.88 6.07 -28.21
CA ASP A 70 19.76 6.02 -29.37
C ASP A 70 20.18 4.57 -29.62
N TYR A 71 20.05 4.13 -30.87
CA TYR A 71 20.38 2.78 -31.30
C TYR A 71 21.45 2.81 -32.38
N ASN A 72 22.50 2.01 -32.20
CA ASN A 72 23.48 1.68 -33.23
C ASN A 72 22.83 0.74 -34.24
N ILE A 73 22.88 1.11 -35.52
CA ILE A 73 22.48 0.26 -36.64
C ILE A 73 23.74 -0.36 -37.24
N GLU A 74 23.80 -1.67 -37.22
CA GLU A 74 24.89 -2.44 -37.78
C GLU A 74 24.38 -3.40 -38.85
N LEU A 75 25.06 -3.42 -39.99
CA LEU A 75 24.83 -4.38 -41.06
C LEU A 75 25.79 -5.56 -40.88
N ILE A 76 25.23 -6.76 -40.73
CA ILE A 76 25.96 -8.01 -40.61
C ILE A 76 25.67 -8.83 -41.86
N VAL A 77 26.73 -9.13 -42.62
CA VAL A 77 26.65 -9.95 -43.84
C VAL A 77 27.61 -11.11 -43.70
N GLY A 78 27.08 -12.33 -43.77
CA GLY A 78 27.85 -13.56 -43.74
C GLY A 78 27.16 -14.66 -44.53
N ASP A 79 27.93 -15.39 -45.33
CA ASP A 79 27.48 -16.53 -46.11
C ASP A 79 28.66 -17.47 -46.36
N ALA A 80 28.40 -18.76 -46.63
CA ALA A 80 29.43 -19.76 -46.92
C ALA A 80 30.26 -19.44 -48.17
N ILE A 81 29.71 -18.62 -49.08
CA ILE A 81 30.38 -18.16 -50.30
C ILE A 81 31.23 -16.89 -50.11
N ILE A 82 31.15 -16.24 -48.95
CA ILE A 82 31.90 -15.00 -48.66
C ILE A 82 33.13 -15.33 -47.83
N SER A 83 34.32 -15.00 -48.34
CA SER A 83 35.58 -15.25 -47.63
C SER A 83 35.82 -14.28 -46.46
N ASN A 84 35.24 -13.08 -46.50
CA ASN A 84 35.37 -12.07 -45.44
C ASN A 84 33.99 -11.59 -44.96
N PRO A 85 33.34 -12.30 -44.01
CA PRO A 85 32.13 -11.80 -43.37
C PRO A 85 32.44 -10.50 -42.63
N PHE A 86 31.55 -9.52 -42.72
CA PHE A 86 31.77 -8.22 -42.11
C PHE A 86 30.57 -7.78 -41.28
N GLN A 87 30.89 -7.02 -40.24
CA GLN A 87 29.95 -6.25 -39.44
C GLN A 87 30.32 -4.79 -39.57
N TRP A 88 29.38 -3.99 -40.08
CA TRP A 88 29.61 -2.57 -40.33
C TRP A 88 28.60 -1.72 -39.57
N ASN A 89 29.08 -0.81 -38.72
CA ASN A 89 28.24 0.21 -38.10
C ASN A 89 27.90 1.27 -39.15
N VAL A 90 26.61 1.34 -39.51
CA VAL A 90 26.10 2.20 -40.58
C VAL A 90 25.79 3.58 -40.04
N ALA A 91 25.08 3.66 -38.92
CA ALA A 91 24.63 4.91 -38.31
C ALA A 91 24.12 4.71 -36.88
N VAL A 92 23.98 5.82 -36.15
CA VAL A 92 23.24 5.91 -34.89
C VAL A 92 21.90 6.58 -35.15
N VAL A 93 20.81 6.01 -34.65
CA VAL A 93 19.45 6.53 -34.87
C VAL A 93 18.69 6.64 -33.55
N GLY A 94 18.14 7.82 -33.29
CA GLY A 94 17.28 8.07 -32.12
C GLY A 94 15.86 7.57 -32.37
N LEU A 95 15.48 6.47 -31.72
CA LEU A 95 14.13 5.89 -31.82
C LEU A 95 13.22 6.46 -30.73
N LYS A 96 12.09 7.02 -31.17
CA LYS A 96 11.02 7.51 -30.29
C LYS A 96 9.76 6.70 -30.56
N PHE A 97 9.32 5.97 -29.54
CA PHE A 97 8.07 5.20 -29.58
C PHE A 97 6.98 5.98 -28.83
N PRO A 98 5.70 5.85 -29.23
CA PRO A 98 4.60 6.41 -28.47
C PRO A 98 4.55 5.79 -27.07
N GLU A 99 4.38 6.64 -26.06
CA GLU A 99 4.24 6.24 -24.66
C GLU A 99 3.03 5.30 -24.51
N ARG A 100 3.19 4.22 -23.74
CA ARG A 100 2.07 3.31 -23.44
C ARG A 100 1.05 4.06 -22.61
N THR A 101 -0.13 4.33 -23.18
CA THR A 101 -1.26 4.85 -22.41
C THR A 101 -1.71 3.82 -21.37
N GLY A 102 -2.04 4.28 -20.16
CA GLY A 102 -2.18 3.45 -18.95
C GLY A 102 -3.14 2.26 -19.04
N THR A 103 -4.05 2.23 -20.01
CA THR A 103 -4.95 1.10 -20.28
C THR A 103 -4.23 -0.11 -20.92
N ASP A 104 -3.26 0.11 -21.81
CA ASP A 104 -2.53 -0.99 -22.49
C ASP A 104 -1.31 -1.46 -21.68
N ALA A 105 -0.78 -0.58 -20.82
CA ALA A 105 0.24 -0.91 -19.84
C ALA A 105 -0.33 -1.86 -18.77
N ALA A 106 -1.54 -1.60 -18.26
CA ALA A 106 -2.17 -2.42 -17.21
C ALA A 106 -2.64 -3.80 -17.71
N ILE A 107 -3.05 -3.92 -18.98
CA ILE A 107 -3.49 -5.20 -19.57
C ILE A 107 -2.28 -6.11 -19.84
N THR A 108 -1.14 -5.56 -20.27
CA THR A 108 0.05 -6.40 -20.49
C THR A 108 0.75 -6.78 -19.19
N ASP A 109 0.71 -5.96 -18.14
CA ASP A 109 1.30 -6.29 -16.84
C ASP A 109 0.60 -7.49 -16.16
N LYS A 110 -0.73 -7.61 -16.33
CA LYS A 110 -1.50 -8.76 -15.83
C LYS A 110 -1.36 -10.02 -16.72
N THR A 111 -1.04 -9.85 -17.99
CA THR A 111 -0.89 -10.97 -18.95
C THR A 111 0.57 -11.42 -19.11
N GLN A 112 1.53 -10.65 -18.60
CA GLN A 112 2.96 -10.97 -18.51
C GLN A 112 3.33 -11.76 -17.24
N GLY A 113 2.39 -12.49 -16.64
CA GLY A 113 2.69 -13.43 -15.57
C GLY A 113 3.72 -14.51 -15.97
N ASN A 114 3.91 -14.78 -17.27
CA ASN A 114 4.75 -15.88 -17.77
C ASN A 114 5.58 -15.51 -19.03
N LYS A 115 6.23 -14.35 -19.07
CA LYS A 115 7.28 -14.12 -20.09
C LYS A 115 8.59 -13.78 -19.42
N TYR A 116 9.43 -14.80 -19.27
CA TYR A 116 10.87 -14.77 -19.03
C TYR A 116 11.35 -13.37 -18.63
N GLN A 117 11.03 -12.99 -17.39
CA GLN A 117 11.83 -11.98 -16.73
C GLN A 117 13.19 -12.65 -16.63
N ALA A 118 14.18 -12.11 -17.35
CA ALA A 118 15.57 -12.41 -17.07
C ALA A 118 15.68 -12.37 -15.54
N ILE A 119 16.01 -13.51 -14.94
CA ILE A 119 16.00 -13.66 -13.49
C ILE A 119 17.17 -12.80 -13.01
N THR A 120 16.93 -11.50 -12.88
CA THR A 120 17.82 -10.59 -12.22
C THR A 120 17.70 -10.98 -10.76
N TYR A 121 18.62 -11.82 -10.28
CA TYR A 121 18.77 -12.19 -8.87
C TYR A 121 19.20 -10.96 -8.06
N THR A 122 18.35 -9.95 -8.04
CA THR A 122 18.50 -8.73 -7.27
C THR A 122 17.54 -8.77 -6.12
N PRO A 123 17.95 -8.29 -4.94
CA PRO A 123 17.05 -8.16 -3.82
C PRO A 123 15.90 -7.25 -4.22
N LYS A 124 14.66 -7.74 -4.05
CA LYS A 124 13.48 -6.91 -4.25
C LYS A 124 13.52 -5.74 -3.25
N PRO A 125 13.01 -4.55 -3.61
CA PRO A 125 12.93 -3.45 -2.68
C PRO A 125 12.13 -3.87 -1.44
N GLU A 126 12.62 -3.46 -0.27
CA GLU A 126 11.98 -3.77 1.01
C GLU A 126 10.61 -3.10 1.10
N ILE A 127 9.57 -3.89 1.39
CA ILE A 127 8.22 -3.39 1.62
C ILE A 127 8.12 -2.91 3.06
N LYS A 128 8.04 -1.60 3.25
CA LYS A 128 7.82 -0.99 4.56
C LYS A 128 6.32 -0.95 4.87
N HIS A 129 5.89 -1.74 5.86
CA HIS A 129 4.53 -1.66 6.35
C HIS A 129 4.27 -0.30 7.01
N MET A 130 3.41 0.52 6.41
CA MET A 130 3.00 1.80 6.96
C MET A 130 1.84 1.57 7.94
N PHE A 131 2.09 1.75 9.22
CA PHE A 131 1.04 1.73 10.23
C PHE A 131 0.14 2.95 10.09
N ARG A 132 -1.14 2.79 10.41
CA ARG A 132 -2.07 3.91 10.51
C ARG A 132 -1.59 4.86 11.61
N GLU A 133 -1.57 6.15 11.30
CA GLU A 133 -1.24 7.16 12.30
C GLU A 133 -2.25 7.12 13.45
N PRO A 134 -1.80 7.25 14.71
CA PRO A 134 -2.68 7.26 15.86
C PRO A 134 -3.63 8.46 15.79
N GLU A 135 -4.90 8.23 16.10
CA GLU A 135 -5.90 9.30 16.12
C GLU A 135 -5.53 10.37 17.15
N LYS A 136 -5.61 11.65 16.74
CA LYS A 136 -5.23 12.79 17.58
C LYS A 136 -6.20 12.89 18.77
N ARG A 137 -5.66 12.78 19.98
CA ARG A 137 -6.42 12.95 21.22
C ARG A 137 -6.72 14.43 21.49
N PRO A 138 -7.87 14.77 22.10
CA PRO A 138 -8.17 16.13 22.50
C PRO A 138 -7.19 16.61 23.59
N PRO A 139 -6.94 17.94 23.68
CA PRO A 139 -6.05 18.50 24.69
C PRO A 139 -6.59 18.27 26.10
N VAL A 140 -5.71 17.83 27.00
CA VAL A 140 -6.04 17.49 28.40
C VAL A 140 -6.76 18.61 29.14
N PHE A 141 -6.43 19.87 28.83
CA PHE A 141 -7.08 21.05 29.41
C PHE A 141 -8.60 21.05 29.20
N VAL A 142 -9.05 20.72 27.98
CA VAL A 142 -10.49 20.70 27.66
C VAL A 142 -11.19 19.61 28.45
N SER A 143 -10.62 18.41 28.53
CA SER A 143 -11.17 17.29 29.31
C SER A 143 -11.27 17.61 30.81
N ASN A 144 -10.25 18.26 31.38
CA ASN A 144 -10.25 18.63 32.79
C ASN A 144 -11.28 19.73 33.09
N LEU A 145 -11.42 20.71 32.18
CA LEU A 145 -12.42 21.76 32.31
C LEU A 145 -13.83 21.16 32.38
N PHE A 146 -14.20 20.32 31.42
CA PHE A 146 -15.52 19.68 31.40
C PHE A 146 -15.76 18.75 32.60
N THR A 147 -14.73 18.02 33.05
CA THR A 147 -14.81 17.24 34.29
C THR A 147 -15.13 18.14 35.50
N GLY A 148 -14.49 19.31 35.59
CA GLY A 148 -14.78 20.30 36.63
C GLY A 148 -16.20 20.86 36.54
N LEU A 149 -16.66 21.18 35.32
CA LEU A 149 -18.05 21.63 35.08
C LEU A 149 -19.08 20.58 35.51
N CYS A 150 -18.82 19.29 35.32
CA CYS A 150 -19.70 18.22 35.79
C CYS A 150 -19.85 18.17 37.33
N LEU A 151 -18.87 18.70 38.08
CA LEU A 151 -18.94 18.77 39.55
C LEU A 151 -19.71 20.01 40.07
N VAL A 152 -19.90 21.03 39.22
CA VAL A 152 -20.57 22.28 39.60
C VAL A 152 -22.00 22.06 40.14
N PRO A 153 -22.88 21.23 39.53
CA PRO A 153 -24.21 20.99 40.07
C PRO A 153 -24.21 20.41 41.49
N VAL A 154 -23.23 19.56 41.81
CA VAL A 154 -23.06 18.97 43.15
C VAL A 154 -22.66 20.03 44.17
N LEU A 155 -21.73 20.93 43.80
CA LEU A 155 -21.33 22.05 44.65
C LEU A 155 -22.48 23.02 44.91
N ILE A 156 -23.29 23.30 43.88
CA ILE A 156 -24.49 24.14 44.01
C ILE A 156 -25.49 23.49 44.97
N LEU A 157 -25.70 22.17 44.89
CA LEU A 157 -26.59 21.45 45.80
C LEU A 157 -26.18 21.62 47.27
N PHE A 158 -24.89 21.42 47.59
CA PHE A 158 -24.39 21.61 48.96
C PHE A 158 -24.49 23.07 49.41
N GLY A 159 -24.22 24.03 48.52
CA GLY A 159 -24.39 25.46 48.82
C GLY A 159 -25.84 25.83 49.13
N LEU A 160 -26.80 25.25 48.38
CA LEU A 160 -28.23 25.44 48.65
C LEU A 160 -28.64 24.80 49.98
N TRP A 161 -28.15 23.60 50.31
CA TRP A 161 -28.41 22.97 51.62
C TRP A 161 -27.89 23.80 52.79
N ALA A 162 -26.69 24.36 52.66
CA ALA A 162 -26.14 25.27 53.66
C ALA A 162 -27.00 26.53 53.83
N LYS A 163 -27.46 27.13 52.71
CA LYS A 163 -28.33 28.31 52.74
C LYS A 163 -29.73 28.03 53.32
N LEU A 164 -30.28 26.86 53.06
CA LEU A 164 -31.58 26.42 53.58
C LEU A 164 -31.51 25.95 55.05
N GLY A 165 -30.32 25.83 55.62
CA GLY A 165 -30.14 25.37 57.00
C GLY A 165 -30.59 23.93 57.18
N VAL A 166 -30.32 23.06 56.20
CA VAL A 166 -30.65 21.63 56.28
C VAL A 166 -29.97 21.04 57.52
N ASN A 167 -30.78 20.61 58.48
CA ASN A 167 -30.31 20.19 59.79
C ASN A 167 -30.44 18.67 59.95
N LEU A 168 -29.32 18.01 60.26
CA LEU A 168 -29.26 16.57 60.56
C LEU A 168 -29.44 16.28 62.06
N SER A 169 -29.77 17.27 62.89
CA SER A 169 -29.85 17.13 64.35
C SER A 169 -30.92 16.16 64.84
N LYS A 170 -31.87 15.76 63.98
CA LYS A 170 -32.91 14.77 64.30
C LYS A 170 -32.55 13.36 63.85
N PHE A 171 -31.30 13.10 63.47
CA PHE A 171 -30.87 11.76 63.10
C PHE A 171 -30.93 10.83 64.32
N PRO A 172 -31.77 9.77 64.32
CA PRO A 172 -31.82 8.84 65.42
C PRO A 172 -30.54 7.99 65.40
N PHE A 173 -29.67 8.13 66.39
CA PHE A 173 -28.50 7.25 66.59
C PHE A 173 -28.90 5.85 67.11
N SER A 174 -29.97 5.28 66.55
CA SER A 174 -30.38 3.90 66.77
C SER A 174 -29.51 2.97 65.94
N LEU A 175 -29.26 1.76 66.46
CA LEU A 175 -28.53 0.72 65.74
C LEU A 175 -29.18 0.42 64.38
N SER A 176 -30.52 0.40 64.31
CA SER A 176 -31.27 0.18 63.07
C SER A 176 -31.05 1.28 62.02
N ALA A 177 -31.03 2.55 62.45
CA ALA A 177 -30.82 3.69 61.55
C ALA A 177 -29.39 3.72 60.99
N ILE A 178 -28.40 3.40 61.83
CA ILE A 178 -27.00 3.29 61.41
C ILE A 178 -26.83 2.14 60.42
N VAL A 179 -27.38 0.95 60.73
CA VAL A 179 -27.34 -0.22 59.84
C VAL A 179 -28.03 0.07 58.51
N PHE A 180 -29.16 0.79 58.51
CA PHE A 180 -29.87 1.18 57.30
C PHE A 180 -29.05 2.14 56.40
N HIS A 181 -28.45 3.20 56.97
CA HIS A 181 -27.68 4.17 56.18
C HIS A 181 -26.32 3.60 55.72
N LEU A 182 -25.69 2.75 56.54
CA LEU A 182 -24.49 2.02 56.15
C LEU A 182 -24.79 0.94 55.10
N GLY A 183 -25.96 0.29 55.19
CA GLY A 183 -26.45 -0.63 54.17
C GLY A 183 -26.60 0.06 52.82
N LEU A 184 -27.36 1.16 52.79
CA LEU A 184 -27.58 1.95 51.57
C LEU A 184 -26.27 2.50 50.99
N GLY A 185 -25.42 3.14 51.81
CA GLY A 185 -24.13 3.67 51.35
C GLY A 185 -23.16 2.57 50.92
N GLY A 186 -23.17 1.44 51.63
CA GLY A 186 -22.38 0.24 51.34
C GLY A 186 -22.78 -0.38 50.02
N GLU A 187 -24.07 -0.58 49.76
CA GLU A 187 -24.57 -1.12 48.51
C GLU A 187 -24.15 -0.25 47.32
N HIS A 188 -24.35 1.06 47.40
CA HIS A 188 -24.02 1.96 46.29
C HIS A 188 -22.51 2.00 46.01
N SER A 189 -21.67 1.99 47.06
CA SER A 189 -20.21 2.01 46.93
C SER A 189 -19.64 0.69 46.40
N ILE A 190 -20.14 -0.45 46.88
CA ILE A 190 -19.74 -1.78 46.42
C ILE A 190 -20.14 -1.97 44.95
N ASN A 191 -21.36 -1.57 44.58
CA ASN A 191 -21.82 -1.66 43.19
C ASN A 191 -20.97 -0.79 42.26
N PHE A 192 -20.71 0.48 42.64
CA PHE A 192 -19.89 1.38 41.82
C PHE A 192 -18.45 0.86 41.65
N SER A 193 -17.82 0.37 42.73
CA SER A 193 -16.47 -0.21 42.67
C SER A 193 -16.42 -1.51 41.86
N SER A 194 -17.43 -2.37 41.99
CA SER A 194 -17.51 -3.64 41.26
C SER A 194 -17.71 -3.40 39.77
N ILE A 195 -18.55 -2.43 39.40
CA ILE A 195 -18.78 -2.02 38.02
C ILE A 195 -17.50 -1.44 37.40
N PHE A 196 -16.79 -0.58 38.14
CA PHE A 196 -15.51 -0.03 37.67
C PHE A 196 -14.47 -1.13 37.48
N GLN A 197 -14.31 -2.03 38.44
CA GLN A 197 -13.37 -3.15 38.34
C GLN A 197 -13.72 -4.12 37.20
N ALA A 198 -15.01 -4.42 37.01
CA ALA A 198 -15.49 -5.26 35.92
C ALA A 198 -15.32 -4.59 34.56
N PHE A 199 -15.53 -3.27 34.43
CA PHE A 199 -15.27 -2.53 33.20
C PHE A 199 -13.78 -2.58 32.78
N TYR A 200 -12.87 -2.49 33.76
CA TYR A 200 -11.43 -2.56 33.51
C TYR A 200 -10.92 -3.98 33.21
N LEU A 201 -11.49 -5.02 33.82
CA LEU A 201 -11.04 -6.41 33.63
C LEU A 201 -11.79 -7.15 32.52
N PHE A 202 -13.07 -6.85 32.32
CA PHE A 202 -13.99 -7.58 31.46
C PHE A 202 -14.87 -6.61 30.68
N HIS A 203 -14.40 -6.15 29.52
CA HIS A 203 -15.11 -5.23 28.64
C HIS A 203 -16.50 -5.72 28.15
N SER A 204 -16.91 -6.97 28.44
CA SER A 204 -18.06 -7.65 27.82
C SER A 204 -19.14 -8.23 28.76
N THR A 205 -18.99 -8.21 30.09
CA THR A 205 -19.92 -8.94 31.02
C THR A 205 -20.82 -8.06 31.88
N PHE A 206 -21.08 -6.83 31.44
CA PHE A 206 -21.73 -5.78 32.22
C PHE A 206 -23.16 -6.08 32.77
N PRO A 207 -24.10 -6.70 32.03
CA PRO A 207 -25.51 -6.73 32.48
C PRO A 207 -25.86 -7.83 33.49
N GLN A 208 -25.20 -8.99 33.42
CA GLN A 208 -25.63 -10.20 34.16
C GLN A 208 -25.18 -10.21 35.62
N LEU A 209 -24.03 -9.59 35.92
CA LEU A 209 -23.49 -9.55 37.27
C LEU A 209 -24.29 -8.56 38.14
N VAL A 210 -24.54 -7.35 37.64
CA VAL A 210 -25.26 -6.28 38.37
C VAL A 210 -26.67 -6.71 38.79
N LEU A 211 -27.42 -7.38 37.91
CA LEU A 211 -28.77 -7.84 38.22
C LEU A 211 -28.80 -8.92 39.31
N LYS A 212 -27.78 -9.78 39.39
CA LYS A 212 -27.76 -10.86 40.38
C LYS A 212 -27.38 -10.34 41.78
N TYR A 213 -26.50 -9.35 41.86
CA TYR A 213 -26.10 -8.72 43.12
C TYR A 213 -27.19 -7.80 43.70
N ASN A 214 -27.83 -6.96 42.89
CA ASN A 214 -28.90 -6.07 43.36
C ASN A 214 -30.12 -6.83 43.90
N ASN A 215 -30.45 -8.01 43.35
CA ASN A 215 -31.58 -8.82 43.83
C ASN A 215 -31.33 -9.44 45.22
N VAL A 216 -30.08 -9.78 45.56
CA VAL A 216 -29.75 -10.39 46.87
C VAL A 216 -29.68 -9.32 47.97
N MET A 217 -29.15 -8.14 47.65
CA MET A 217 -28.99 -7.07 48.64
C MET A 217 -30.29 -6.29 48.89
N GLY A 218 -31.10 -6.04 47.86
CA GLY A 218 -32.44 -5.45 48.03
C GLY A 218 -33.38 -6.33 48.88
N PHE A 219 -33.18 -7.65 48.90
CA PHE A 219 -33.87 -8.56 49.82
C PHE A 219 -33.43 -8.36 51.29
N LEU A 220 -32.18 -8.00 51.55
CA LEU A 220 -31.70 -7.72 52.92
C LEU A 220 -32.16 -6.34 53.42
N GLU A 221 -32.19 -5.32 52.57
CA GLU A 221 -32.65 -3.98 52.94
C GLU A 221 -34.16 -3.92 53.21
N SER A 222 -34.98 -4.59 52.39
CA SER A 222 -36.44 -4.66 52.57
C SER A 222 -36.84 -5.34 53.89
N ASN A 223 -36.05 -6.30 54.37
CA ASN A 223 -36.26 -6.93 55.68
C ASN A 223 -35.82 -6.03 56.86
N CYS A 224 -34.86 -5.11 56.68
CA CYS A 224 -34.51 -4.13 57.72
C CYS A 224 -35.59 -3.05 57.88
N CYS A 225 -36.26 -2.63 56.80
CA CYS A 225 -37.41 -1.71 56.86
C CYS A 225 -38.64 -2.32 57.55
N ALA A 226 -38.78 -3.65 57.56
CA ALA A 226 -39.93 -4.34 58.15
C ALA A 226 -39.86 -4.55 59.68
N CYS A 227 -38.70 -4.30 60.30
CA CYS A 227 -38.45 -4.50 61.73
C CYS A 227 -38.29 -3.19 62.53
N GLY A 228 -38.68 -2.05 61.97
CA GLY A 228 -38.65 -0.72 62.61
C GLY A 228 -40.03 -0.21 62.99
#